data_AF-A0A8X7URW5-F1
#
_entry.id   AF-A0A8X7URW5-F1
#
_cell.length_a   1.000
_cell.length_b   1.000
_cell.length_c   1.000
_cell.angle_alpha   90.00
_cell.angle_beta   90.00
_cell.angle_gamma   90.00
#
_symmetry.space_group_name_H-M   'P 1'
#
loop_
_entity.id
_entity.type
_entity.pdbx_description
1 polymer ?
#
loop_
_entity_poly.entity_id
_entity_poly.type
_entity_poly.pdbx_seq_one_letter_code
_entity_poly.pdbx_strand_id
1 'polypeptide(L)'
;MSCDAFDRFRGEDSRFKETLARDVRGMLQLFQVAHLGTPSEDIMDEALSFTRNHLESLDGHNASSAIAPHLFKHIQNALYIPRYGNIEVLVAREYISYYEQDESHNEIILKFAKLNFNFCQFLCIQELETLTR
;
A
#
# COMPACT_ATOMS: atom_id res chain seq x y z
N MET A 1 -0.76 8.53 -17.07
CA MET A 1 -1.75 7.45 -17.32
C MET A 1 -3.10 8.06 -17.05
N SER A 2 -4.10 7.86 -17.90
CA SER A 2 -5.45 8.45 -17.68
C SER A 2 -6.23 7.67 -16.62
N CYS A 3 -7.08 8.36 -15.86
CA CYS A 3 -8.02 7.73 -14.92
C CYS A 3 -9.07 6.86 -15.60
N ASP A 4 -9.33 7.06 -16.90
CA ASP A 4 -10.24 6.22 -17.70
C ASP A 4 -9.85 4.73 -17.66
N ALA A 5 -8.59 4.42 -17.32
CA ALA A 5 -8.13 3.05 -17.09
C ALA A 5 -8.94 2.32 -15.99
N PHE A 6 -9.59 3.06 -15.08
CA PHE A 6 -10.41 2.54 -14.00
C PHE A 6 -11.88 2.32 -14.38
N ASP A 7 -12.36 2.84 -15.53
CA ASP A 7 -13.77 2.73 -15.94
C ASP A 7 -14.23 1.28 -16.12
N ARG A 8 -13.32 0.38 -16.52
CA ARG A 8 -13.61 -1.07 -16.61
C ARG A 8 -14.02 -1.68 -15.26
N PHE A 9 -13.67 -1.05 -14.15
CA PHE A 9 -13.99 -1.47 -12.79
C PHE A 9 -15.25 -0.78 -12.25
N ARG A 10 -15.87 0.13 -13.03
CA ARG A 10 -17.12 0.82 -12.68
C ARG A 10 -18.35 0.13 -13.28
N GLY A 11 -19.45 0.12 -12.54
CA GLY A 11 -20.75 -0.39 -12.96
C GLY A 11 -21.52 0.59 -13.84
N GLU A 12 -22.72 0.20 -14.25
CA GLU A 12 -23.63 1.06 -15.04
C GLU A 12 -24.08 2.31 -14.26
N ASP A 13 -24.10 2.23 -12.93
CA ASP A 13 -24.37 3.35 -12.03
C ASP A 13 -23.17 4.30 -11.86
N SER A 14 -22.10 4.09 -12.65
CA SER A 14 -20.84 4.81 -12.55
C SER A 14 -20.14 4.67 -11.21
N ARG A 15 -20.47 3.68 -10.37
CA ARG A 15 -19.73 3.43 -9.12
C ARG A 15 -18.77 2.25 -9.26
N PHE A 16 -17.73 2.19 -8.44
CA PHE A 16 -16.88 1.00 -8.37
C PHE A 16 -17.69 -0.26 -8.06
N LYS A 17 -17.44 -1.35 -8.81
CA LYS A 17 -18.18 -2.61 -8.68
C LYS A 17 -17.90 -3.26 -7.31
N GLU A 18 -18.95 -3.57 -6.58
CA GLU A 18 -18.87 -4.33 -5.31
C GLU A 18 -18.15 -5.68 -5.44
N THR A 19 -18.13 -6.28 -6.64
CA THR A 19 -17.39 -7.53 -6.90
C THR A 19 -15.88 -7.38 -6.67
N LEU A 20 -15.34 -6.16 -6.71
CA LEU A 20 -13.93 -5.85 -6.44
C LEU A 20 -13.55 -6.11 -4.98
N ALA A 21 -14.51 -6.14 -4.05
CA ALA A 21 -14.28 -6.42 -2.64
C ALA A 21 -13.60 -7.79 -2.39
N ARG A 22 -13.68 -8.71 -3.36
CA ARG A 22 -13.03 -10.02 -3.32
C ARG A 22 -11.53 -9.95 -3.62
N ASP A 23 -11.07 -8.95 -4.35
CA ASP A 23 -9.65 -8.75 -4.68
C ASP A 23 -9.02 -7.77 -3.70
N VAL A 24 -8.66 -8.28 -2.52
CA VAL A 24 -8.07 -7.48 -1.43
C VAL A 24 -6.76 -6.81 -1.86
N ARG A 25 -5.92 -7.50 -2.65
CA ARG A 25 -4.64 -6.92 -3.13
C ARG A 25 -4.91 -5.83 -4.16
N GLY A 26 -5.87 -6.02 -5.06
CA GLY A 26 -6.33 -5.01 -6.01
C GLY A 26 -6.90 -3.77 -5.31
N MET A 27 -7.74 -3.96 -4.29
CA MET A 27 -8.28 -2.86 -3.48
C MET A 27 -7.18 -2.06 -2.76
N LEU A 28 -6.23 -2.76 -2.14
CA LEU A 28 -5.09 -2.10 -1.50
C LEU A 28 -4.29 -1.28 -2.49
N GLN A 29 -4.01 -1.83 -3.68
CA GLN A 29 -3.27 -1.11 -4.71
C GLN A 29 -4.06 0.08 -5.26
N LEU A 30 -5.38 -0.04 -5.42
CA LEU A 30 -6.25 1.06 -5.82
C LEU A 30 -6.28 2.16 -4.76
N PHE A 31 -6.40 1.82 -3.48
CA PHE A 31 -6.31 2.76 -2.35
C PHE A 31 -5.01 3.56 -2.39
N GLN A 32 -3.87 2.88 -2.65
CA GLN A 32 -2.59 3.55 -2.74
C GLN A 32 -2.56 4.55 -3.89
N VAL A 33 -2.86 4.14 -5.12
CA VAL A 33 -2.75 5.02 -6.30
C VAL A 33 -3.80 6.13 -6.31
N ALA A 34 -4.92 5.98 -5.59
CA ALA A 34 -5.92 7.02 -5.50
C ALA A 34 -5.43 8.29 -4.75
N HIS A 35 -4.33 8.19 -4.00
CA HIS A 35 -3.63 9.36 -3.44
C HIS A 35 -2.80 10.15 -4.47
N LEU A 36 -2.70 9.68 -5.72
CA LEU A 36 -1.98 10.37 -6.81
C LEU A 36 -2.91 11.21 -7.71
N GLY A 37 -4.20 11.31 -7.38
CA GLY A 37 -5.16 12.07 -8.16
C GLY A 37 -4.85 13.56 -8.23
N THR A 38 -5.26 14.19 -9.33
CA THR A 38 -5.26 15.63 -9.52
C THR A 38 -6.60 16.25 -9.08
N PRO A 39 -6.68 17.58 -8.87
CA PRO A 39 -7.92 18.23 -8.45
C PRO A 39 -9.12 18.10 -9.41
N SER A 40 -8.90 17.64 -10.65
CA SER A 40 -9.95 17.42 -11.64
C SER A 40 -10.42 15.97 -11.73
N GLU A 41 -9.83 15.05 -10.96
CA GLU A 41 -10.06 13.61 -11.06
C GLU A 41 -10.92 13.09 -9.90
N ASP A 42 -12.19 13.48 -9.86
CA ASP A 42 -13.17 13.09 -8.81
C ASP A 42 -13.27 11.55 -8.60
N ILE A 43 -12.97 10.78 -9.65
CA ILE A 43 -12.90 9.31 -9.60
C ILE A 43 -11.90 8.80 -8.56
N MET A 44 -10.83 9.56 -8.27
CA MET A 44 -9.83 9.18 -7.27
C MET A 44 -10.36 9.35 -5.85
N ASP A 45 -11.14 10.39 -5.59
CA ASP A 45 -11.81 10.57 -4.29
C ASP A 45 -12.86 9.47 -4.06
N GLU A 46 -13.60 9.09 -5.10
CA GLU A 46 -14.51 7.95 -5.05
C GLU A 46 -13.76 6.63 -4.78
N ALA A 47 -12.63 6.40 -5.46
CA ALA A 47 -11.80 5.23 -5.27
C ALA A 47 -11.23 5.15 -3.84
N LEU A 48 -10.81 6.29 -3.26
CA LEU A 48 -10.36 6.38 -1.88
C LEU A 48 -11.47 5.98 -0.90
N SER A 49 -12.66 6.54 -1.07
CA SER A 49 -13.80 6.22 -0.18
C SER A 49 -14.20 4.75 -0.29
N PHE A 50 -14.35 4.24 -1.53
CA PHE A 50 -14.70 2.86 -1.80
C PHE A 50 -13.69 1.88 -1.17
N THR A 51 -12.41 2.04 -1.50
CA THR A 51 -11.38 1.11 -1.03
C THR A 51 -11.15 1.19 0.48
N ARG A 52 -11.19 2.38 1.09
CA ARG A 52 -11.08 2.52 2.55
C ARG A 52 -12.19 1.77 3.27
N ASN A 53 -13.45 1.98 2.88
CA ASN A 53 -14.60 1.34 3.51
C ASN A 53 -14.48 -0.20 3.46
N HIS A 54 -14.09 -0.75 2.31
CA HIS A 54 -13.91 -2.20 2.17
C HIS A 54 -12.71 -2.73 2.95
N LEU A 55 -11.56 -2.05 2.92
CA LEU A 55 -10.35 -2.49 3.63
C LEU A 55 -10.53 -2.42 5.15
N GLU A 56 -11.22 -1.40 5.68
CA GLU A 56 -11.54 -1.29 7.10
C GLU A 56 -12.56 -2.35 7.55
N SER A 57 -13.47 -2.77 6.67
CA SER A 57 -14.43 -3.85 6.98
C SER A 57 -13.77 -5.22 7.20
N LEU A 58 -12.52 -5.39 6.78
CA LEU A 58 -11.75 -6.63 6.96
C LEU A 58 -11.37 -6.88 8.43
N ASP A 59 -11.40 -5.85 9.27
CA ASP A 59 -11.13 -5.95 10.72
C ASP A 59 -12.26 -6.70 11.47
N GLY A 60 -13.40 -6.94 10.82
CA GLY A 60 -14.52 -7.69 11.40
C GLY A 60 -14.20 -9.16 11.69
N HIS A 61 -14.73 -9.69 12.79
CA HIS A 61 -14.45 -11.02 13.38
C HIS A 61 -14.53 -12.25 12.46
N ASN A 62 -15.07 -12.14 11.24
CA ASN A 62 -15.24 -13.24 10.30
C ASN A 62 -14.31 -13.19 9.08
N ALA A 63 -13.72 -12.03 8.74
CA ALA A 63 -12.87 -11.87 7.56
C ALA A 63 -11.38 -12.04 7.87
N SER A 64 -10.98 -11.74 9.11
CA SER A 64 -9.60 -11.80 9.59
C SER A 64 -9.02 -13.23 9.64
N SER A 65 -9.85 -14.28 9.62
CA SER A 65 -9.37 -15.67 9.52
C SER A 65 -9.03 -16.11 8.09
N ALA A 66 -9.51 -15.39 7.06
CA ALA A 66 -9.31 -15.72 5.66
C ALA A 66 -8.11 -14.99 5.01
N ILE A 67 -7.62 -13.93 5.67
CA ILE A 67 -6.52 -13.10 5.15
C ILE A 67 -5.23 -13.46 5.89
N ALA A 68 -4.15 -13.62 5.14
CA ALA A 68 -2.85 -13.91 5.72
C ALA A 68 -2.43 -12.77 6.70
N PRO A 69 -1.95 -13.09 7.92
CA PRO A 69 -1.63 -12.08 8.94
C PRO A 69 -0.67 -10.98 8.46
N HIS A 70 0.31 -11.33 7.62
CA HIS A 70 1.27 -10.36 7.08
C HIS A 70 0.61 -9.38 6.10
N LEU A 71 -0.34 -9.84 5.27
CA LEU A 71 -1.11 -8.98 4.36
C LEU A 71 -2.05 -8.08 5.15
N PHE A 72 -2.72 -8.62 6.16
CA PHE A 72 -3.57 -7.84 7.05
C PHE A 72 -2.78 -6.70 7.72
N LYS A 73 -1.59 -7.00 8.26
CA LYS A 73 -0.73 -5.97 8.85
C LYS A 73 -0.30 -4.91 7.84
N HIS A 74 0.00 -5.30 6.60
CA HIS A 74 0.34 -4.38 5.53
C HIS A 74 -0.83 -3.45 5.16
N ILE A 75 -2.06 -3.96 5.13
CA ILE A 75 -3.28 -3.17 4.93
C ILE A 75 -3.45 -2.14 6.07
N GLN A 76 -3.30 -2.56 7.32
CA GLN A 76 -3.39 -1.66 8.47
C GLN A 76 -2.36 -0.52 8.39
N ASN A 77 -1.11 -0.85 8.03
CA ASN A 77 -0.05 0.14 7.87
C ASN A 77 -0.40 1.15 6.75
N ALA A 78 -0.93 0.67 5.62
CA ALA A 78 -1.35 1.49 4.50
C ALA A 78 -2.53 2.41 4.83
N LEU A 79 -3.55 1.91 5.54
CA LEU A 79 -4.70 2.71 5.97
C LEU A 79 -4.28 3.82 6.95
N TYR A 80 -3.29 3.55 7.81
CA TYR A 80 -2.75 4.54 8.74
C TYR A 80 -1.90 5.61 8.05
N ILE A 81 -0.93 5.20 7.23
CA ILE A 81 -0.12 6.12 6.41
C ILE A 81 -0.02 5.56 4.99
N PRO A 82 -0.69 6.18 4.01
CA PRO A 82 -0.60 5.80 2.60
C PRO A 82 0.84 5.93 2.07
N ARG A 83 1.20 5.08 1.10
CA ARG A 83 2.52 5.06 0.45
C ARG A 83 2.93 6.43 -0.06
N TYR A 84 2.04 7.10 -0.79
CA TYR A 84 2.30 8.41 -1.39
C TYR A 84 2.09 9.57 -0.42
N GLY A 85 1.66 9.30 0.82
CA GLY A 85 1.70 10.24 1.94
C GLY A 85 2.89 10.02 2.87
N ASN A 86 3.84 9.14 2.50
CA ASN A 86 4.98 8.76 3.32
C ASN A 86 6.30 9.04 2.59
N ILE A 87 7.41 9.03 3.34
CA ILE A 87 8.76 9.14 2.77
C ILE A 87 9.24 7.77 2.28
N GLU A 88 9.98 7.77 1.17
CA GLU A 88 10.35 6.58 0.42
C GLU A 88 11.11 5.53 1.26
N VAL A 89 12.00 5.97 2.15
CA VAL A 89 12.79 5.06 3.01
C VAL A 89 11.93 4.31 4.03
N LEU A 90 10.86 4.93 4.55
CA LEU A 90 9.94 4.29 5.49
C LEU A 90 9.00 3.34 4.76
N VAL A 91 8.55 3.72 3.55
CA VAL A 91 7.82 2.81 2.65
C VAL A 91 8.66 1.57 2.38
N ALA A 92 9.93 1.73 1.98
CA ALA A 92 10.82 0.63 1.71
C ALA A 92 11.02 -0.26 2.94
N ARG A 93 11.20 0.34 4.13
CA ARG A 93 11.39 -0.40 5.38
C ARG A 93 10.20 -1.28 5.74
N GLU A 94 8.99 -0.76 5.60
CA GLU A 94 7.76 -1.49 5.85
C GLU A 94 7.56 -2.60 4.80
N TYR A 95 7.76 -2.26 3.52
CA TYR A 95 7.57 -3.20 2.42
C TYR A 95 8.56 -4.36 2.46
N ILE A 96 9.81 -4.15 2.89
CA ILE A 96 10.78 -5.24 3.11
C ILE A 96 10.24 -6.27 4.10
N SER A 97 9.62 -5.82 5.21
CA SER A 97 9.05 -6.72 6.21
C SER A 97 7.79 -7.43 5.71
N TYR A 98 6.95 -6.75 4.92
CA TYR A 98 5.80 -7.38 4.26
C TYR A 98 6.26 -8.43 3.23
N TYR A 99 7.18 -8.06 2.33
CA TYR A 99 7.64 -8.90 1.23
C TYR A 99 8.37 -10.16 1.70
N GLU A 100 9.09 -10.08 2.82
CA GLU A 100 9.74 -11.26 3.44
C GLU A 100 8.75 -12.36 3.83
N GLN A 101 7.49 -12.00 4.12
CA GLN A 101 6.45 -12.95 4.52
C GLN A 101 5.61 -13.44 3.33
N ASP A 102 5.78 -12.87 2.14
CA ASP A 102 5.04 -13.30 0.95
C ASP A 102 5.68 -14.59 0.40
N GLU A 103 4.88 -15.65 0.25
CA GLU A 103 5.37 -16.96 -0.22
C GLU A 103 5.97 -16.91 -1.63
N SER A 104 5.60 -15.90 -2.43
CA SER A 104 6.08 -15.71 -3.81
C SER A 104 7.30 -14.80 -3.93
N HIS A 105 7.90 -14.38 -2.80
CA HIS A 105 8.98 -13.41 -2.82
C HIS A 105 10.24 -13.97 -3.50
N ASN A 106 10.96 -13.08 -4.18
CA ASN A 106 12.25 -13.39 -4.76
C ASN A 106 13.35 -13.11 -3.72
N GLU A 107 14.10 -14.14 -3.33
CA GLU A 107 15.14 -14.04 -2.31
C GLU A 107 16.27 -13.06 -2.67
N ILE A 108 16.61 -12.95 -3.95
CA ILE A 108 17.65 -12.03 -4.43
C ILE A 108 17.18 -10.59 -4.24
N ILE A 109 15.94 -10.28 -4.64
CA ILE A 109 15.35 -8.95 -4.47
C ILE A 109 15.22 -8.60 -2.98
N LEU A 110 14.77 -9.53 -2.14
CA LEU A 110 14.67 -9.31 -0.70
C LEU A 110 16.03 -9.02 -0.07
N LYS A 111 17.05 -9.83 -0.39
CA LYS A 111 18.41 -9.64 0.10
C LYS A 111 18.98 -8.29 -0.36
N PHE A 112 18.76 -7.94 -1.62
CA PHE A 112 19.19 -6.66 -2.18
C PHE A 112 18.54 -5.49 -1.43
N ALA A 113 17.22 -5.53 -1.22
CA ALA A 113 16.49 -4.48 -0.51
C ALA A 113 16.98 -4.31 0.94
N LYS A 114 17.24 -5.42 1.65
CA LYS A 114 17.80 -5.39 3.02
C LYS A 114 19.19 -4.76 3.06
N LEU A 115 20.08 -5.14 2.13
CA LEU A 115 21.42 -4.55 2.04
C LEU A 115 21.35 -3.05 1.76
N ASN A 116 20.51 -2.65 0.80
CA ASN A 116 20.32 -1.24 0.46
C ASN A 116 19.81 -0.44 1.66
N PHE A 117 18.78 -0.93 2.36
CA PHE A 117 18.24 -0.25 3.54
C PHE A 117 19.30 -0.08 4.65
N ASN A 118 20.05 -1.14 4.96
CA ASN A 118 21.09 -1.09 5.99
C ASN A 118 22.20 -0.10 5.61
N PHE A 119 22.56 -0.02 4.33
CA PHE A 119 23.53 0.95 3.84
C PHE A 119 23.02 2.39 3.99
N CYS A 120 21.77 2.67 3.60
CA CYS A 120 21.16 3.99 3.81
C CYS A 120 21.10 4.37 5.29
N GLN A 121 20.74 3.43 6.17
CA GLN A 121 20.71 3.66 7.61
C GLN A 121 22.10 4.00 8.15
N PHE A 122 23.13 3.27 7.71
CA PHE A 122 24.51 3.53 8.11
C PHE A 122 24.96 4.96 7.75
N LEU A 123 24.70 5.40 6.51
CA LEU A 123 25.03 6.76 6.07
C LEU A 123 24.30 7.82 6.90
N CYS A 124 22.99 7.64 7.14
CA CYS A 124 22.19 8.55 7.94
C CYS A 124 22.74 8.69 9.38
N ILE A 125 23.18 7.59 9.99
CA ILE A 125 23.81 7.63 11.32
C ILE A 125 25.12 8.43 11.29
N GLN A 126 25.99 8.20 10.30
CA GLN A 126 27.24 8.95 10.15
C GLN A 126 27.01 10.46 9.94
N GLU A 127 25.99 10.82 9.17
CA GLU A 127 25.59 12.21 8.96
C GLU A 127 25.11 12.84 10.27
N LEU A 128 24.27 12.15 11.05
CA LEU A 128 23.81 12.62 12.35
C LEU A 128 24.97 12.79 13.35
N GLU A 129 25.91 11.85 13.40
CA GLU A 129 27.13 11.97 14.22
C GLU A 129 27.96 13.20 13.83
N THR A 130 28.09 13.46 12.53
CA THR A 130 28.83 14.62 12.01
C THR A 130 28.12 15.93 12.34
N LEU A 131 26.78 15.98 12.26
CA LEU A 131 25.98 17.16 12.55
C LEU A 131 25.90 17.50 14.05
N THR A 132 26.05 16.49 14.91
CA THR A 132 25.94 16.66 16.36
C THR A 132 27.28 17.04 17.01
N ARG A 133 28.39 16.83 16.30
CA ARG A 133 29.76 17.17 16.76
C ARG A 133 30.09 18.64 16.52
#